data_AF-A0A1S1LX54-F1
#
_entry.id   AF-A0A1S1LX54-F1
#
_cell.length_a   1.000
_cell.length_b   1.000
_cell.length_c   1.000
_cell.angle_alpha   90.00
_cell.angle_beta   90.00
_cell.angle_gamma   90.00
#
_symmetry.space_group_name_H-M   'P 1'
#
loop_
_entity.id
_entity.type
_entity.pdbx_description
1 polymer ?
#
loop_
_entity_poly.entity_id
_entity_poly.type
_entity_poly.pdbx_seq_one_letter_code
_entity_poly.pdbx_strand_id
1 'polypeptide(L)'
;MAAESLEPIIKYTAHYDKRWQAIDGALTFESIWPLLGGSTQNSIRPIDVDGLEELLRTISASVPGHDAPTDVSIDGGRRQAQVLARINQGQFRTGLLRAYGLSCAVTGRCPAEALEAAHILPYAVHESHKVDEGLLLRADIHRLFDAGHLAINPDTFSVEIDTSLAQHPLYFALHGQKITQTPSTEALRARYKSS
;
A
#
# COMPACT_ATOMS: atom_id res chain seq x y z
N MET A 1 45.73 5.65 -46.94
CA MET A 1 45.32 5.15 -45.61
C MET A 1 44.34 6.14 -45.04
N ALA A 2 43.07 5.76 -44.88
CA ALA A 2 42.04 6.64 -44.36
C ALA A 2 42.20 6.77 -42.84
N ALA A 3 42.22 8.00 -42.33
CA ALA A 3 42.29 8.28 -40.91
C ALA A 3 40.94 7.90 -40.27
N GLU A 4 40.96 6.99 -39.30
CA GLU A 4 39.81 6.71 -38.44
C GLU A 4 39.44 7.96 -37.65
N SER A 5 38.28 8.52 -37.97
CA SER A 5 37.64 9.59 -37.21
C SER A 5 37.00 8.99 -35.95
N LEU A 6 37.65 9.15 -34.80
CA LEU A 6 37.09 8.77 -33.51
C LEU A 6 36.10 9.85 -33.06
N GLU A 7 34.80 9.54 -33.11
CA GLU A 7 33.77 10.41 -32.54
C GLU A 7 33.62 10.16 -31.04
N PRO A 8 33.60 11.21 -30.20
CA PRO A 8 33.41 11.06 -28.77
C PRO A 8 31.97 10.64 -28.45
N ILE A 9 31.81 9.48 -27.80
CA ILE A 9 30.52 9.00 -27.31
C ILE A 9 30.35 9.38 -25.84
N ILE A 10 29.26 10.08 -25.51
CA ILE A 10 28.90 10.38 -24.13
C ILE A 10 27.99 9.26 -23.61
N LYS A 11 28.48 8.53 -22.60
CA LYS A 11 27.72 7.45 -21.95
C LYS A 11 26.93 8.00 -20.77
N TYR A 12 25.61 7.86 -20.83
CA TYR A 12 24.71 8.14 -19.71
C TYR A 12 24.31 6.81 -19.03
N THR A 13 24.36 6.77 -17.70
CA THR A 13 23.91 5.61 -16.91
C THR A 13 22.90 6.10 -15.89
N ALA A 14 21.73 5.45 -15.81
CA ALA A 14 20.70 5.76 -14.84
C ALA A 14 20.36 4.52 -13.99
N HIS A 15 20.22 4.72 -12.69
CA HIS A 15 19.87 3.69 -11.70
C HIS A 15 18.52 4.05 -11.08
N TYR A 16 17.51 3.20 -11.23
CA TYR A 16 16.12 3.50 -10.83
C TYR A 16 15.66 2.71 -9.58
N ASP A 17 16.59 2.08 -8.87
CA ASP A 17 16.39 0.90 -8.02
C ASP A 17 15.31 0.99 -6.93
N LYS A 18 15.01 2.17 -6.35
CA LYS A 18 14.15 2.27 -5.13
C LYS A 18 13.24 3.50 -5.00
N ARG A 19 13.26 4.42 -5.96
CA ARG A 19 12.46 5.68 -5.90
C ARG A 19 11.63 5.92 -7.16
N TRP A 20 11.55 4.92 -8.04
CA TRP A 20 10.65 4.99 -9.16
C TRP A 20 9.20 4.85 -8.67
N GLN A 21 8.38 5.84 -8.99
CA GLN A 21 6.95 5.81 -8.76
C GLN A 21 6.27 6.04 -10.10
N ALA A 22 5.32 5.17 -10.44
CA ALA A 22 4.50 5.35 -11.63
C ALA A 22 3.65 6.62 -11.48
N ILE A 23 3.57 7.40 -12.56
CA ILE A 23 2.73 8.60 -12.62
C ILE A 23 1.28 8.19 -13.04
N ASP A 24 1.03 6.88 -13.23
CA ASP A 24 -0.29 6.25 -13.45
C ASP A 24 -1.23 7.00 -14.42
N GLY A 25 -0.67 7.53 -15.51
CA GLY A 25 -1.42 8.24 -16.54
C GLY A 25 -1.70 9.72 -16.25
N ALA A 26 -1.22 10.27 -15.13
CA ALA A 26 -1.31 11.71 -14.86
C ALA A 26 -0.48 12.55 -15.85
N LEU A 27 0.51 11.94 -16.52
CA LEU A 27 1.16 12.48 -17.71
C LEU A 27 1.06 11.48 -18.85
N THR A 28 0.66 11.95 -20.03
CA THR A 28 0.67 11.18 -21.26
C THR A 28 1.95 11.42 -22.04
N PHE A 29 2.35 10.47 -22.87
CA PHE A 29 3.49 10.67 -23.76
C PHE A 29 3.30 11.89 -24.68
N GLU A 30 2.06 12.14 -25.12
CA GLU A 30 1.68 13.31 -25.92
C GLU A 30 1.95 14.64 -25.20
N SER A 31 1.72 14.69 -23.88
CA SER A 31 2.02 15.88 -23.06
C SER A 31 3.52 16.13 -22.86
N ILE A 32 4.34 15.08 -22.90
CA ILE A 32 5.79 15.16 -22.70
C ILE A 32 6.51 15.40 -24.04
N TRP A 33 5.94 14.94 -25.17
CA TRP A 33 6.57 14.98 -26.49
C TRP A 33 7.12 16.37 -26.90
N PRO A 34 6.41 17.50 -26.67
CA PRO A 34 6.91 18.83 -27.03
C PRO A 34 8.18 19.23 -26.27
N LEU A 35 8.44 18.61 -25.11
CA LEU A 35 9.57 18.90 -24.23
C LEU A 35 10.81 18.08 -24.59
N LEU A 36 10.68 17.07 -25.45
CA LEU A 36 11.79 16.18 -25.80
C LEU A 36 12.60 16.72 -26.98
N GLY A 37 13.90 16.95 -26.75
CA GLY A 37 14.87 17.32 -27.78
C GLY A 37 15.57 16.12 -28.44
N GLY A 38 16.47 16.40 -29.38
CA GLY A 38 17.32 15.39 -30.03
C GLY A 38 16.60 14.46 -31.00
N SER A 39 17.33 13.48 -31.54
CA SER A 39 16.81 12.50 -32.51
C SER A 39 15.72 11.62 -31.91
N THR A 40 14.66 11.36 -32.68
CA THR A 40 13.56 10.45 -32.31
C THR A 40 13.95 8.97 -32.33
N GLN A 41 15.11 8.63 -32.90
CA GLN A 41 15.64 7.26 -32.91
C GLN A 41 16.31 6.87 -31.58
N ASN A 42 16.56 7.84 -30.68
CA ASN A 42 17.24 7.58 -29.42
C ASN A 42 16.22 7.24 -28.31
N SER A 43 16.49 6.18 -27.55
CA SER A 43 15.71 5.77 -26.38
C SER A 43 15.91 6.67 -25.16
N ILE A 44 16.97 7.49 -25.14
CA ILE A 44 17.25 8.51 -24.13
C ILE A 44 17.37 9.85 -24.86
N ARG A 45 16.56 10.82 -24.45
CA ARG A 45 16.49 12.13 -25.10
C ARG A 45 16.65 13.24 -24.06
N PRO A 46 17.34 14.34 -24.40
CA PRO A 46 17.33 15.52 -23.55
C PRO A 46 15.89 16.04 -23.44
N ILE A 47 15.52 16.49 -22.25
CA ILE A 47 14.21 17.07 -21.97
C ILE A 47 14.39 18.52 -21.53
N ASP A 48 13.50 19.39 -21.97
CA ASP A 48 13.37 20.75 -21.45
C ASP A 48 12.89 20.67 -19.99
N VAL A 49 13.80 20.98 -19.07
CA VAL A 49 13.58 20.86 -17.63
C VAL A 49 12.59 21.92 -17.15
N ASP A 50 12.70 23.15 -17.65
CA ASP A 50 11.81 24.25 -17.25
C ASP A 50 10.37 23.98 -17.69
N GLY A 51 10.20 23.51 -18.93
CA GLY A 51 8.88 23.09 -19.42
C GLY A 51 8.32 21.86 -18.71
N LEU A 52 9.17 20.93 -18.28
CA LEU A 52 8.74 19.78 -17.49
C LEU A 52 8.29 20.20 -16.08
N GLU A 53 9.00 21.12 -15.43
CA GLU A 53 8.60 21.64 -14.12
C GLU A 53 7.24 22.32 -14.17
N GLU A 54 6.97 23.12 -15.20
CA GLU A 54 5.67 23.76 -15.38
C GLU A 54 4.56 22.71 -15.61
N LEU A 55 4.83 21.68 -16.42
CA LEU A 55 3.89 20.58 -16.63
C LEU A 55 3.61 19.82 -15.32
N LEU A 56 4.63 19.54 -14.51
CA LEU A 56 4.48 18.88 -13.20
C LEU A 56 3.69 19.73 -12.20
N ARG A 57 3.81 21.06 -12.26
CA ARG A 57 3.00 21.97 -11.43
C ARG A 57 1.50 21.83 -11.70
N THR A 58 1.09 21.54 -12.93
CA THR A 58 -0.33 21.37 -13.28
C THR A 58 -0.97 20.12 -12.66
N ILE A 59 -0.17 19.10 -12.31
CA ILE A 59 -0.64 17.80 -11.79
C ILE A 59 -0.27 17.56 -10.32
N SER A 60 0.59 18.40 -9.74
CA SER A 60 1.04 18.22 -8.37
C SER A 60 0.00 18.74 -7.39
N ALA A 61 -0.35 17.92 -6.40
CA ALA A 61 -1.09 18.36 -5.22
C ALA A 61 -0.09 18.81 -4.15
N SER A 62 -0.35 19.96 -3.53
CA SER A 62 0.45 20.40 -2.38
C SER A 62 0.18 19.46 -1.20
N VAL A 63 1.17 18.64 -0.86
CA VAL A 63 1.22 17.97 0.45
C VAL A 63 1.53 19.06 1.48
N PRO A 64 0.99 19.01 2.71
CA PRO A 64 1.41 19.95 3.76
C PRO A 64 2.93 19.99 3.85
N GLY A 65 3.51 21.18 3.72
CA GLY A 65 4.96 21.39 3.76
C GLY A 65 5.53 20.85 5.07
N HIS A 66 6.58 20.04 4.97
CA HIS A 66 7.32 19.58 6.14
C HIS A 66 8.33 20.65 6.55
N ASP A 67 7.83 21.80 7.01
CA ASP A 67 8.67 22.83 7.63
C ASP A 67 8.90 22.50 9.12
N ALA A 68 9.46 21.32 9.38
CA ALA A 68 10.01 20.98 10.68
C ALA A 68 11.53 20.93 10.56
N PRO A 69 12.29 21.67 11.39
CA PRO A 69 13.72 21.45 11.49
C PRO A 69 13.92 20.07 12.14
N THR A 70 14.22 19.05 11.34
CA THR A 70 14.65 17.75 11.83
C THR A 70 16.17 17.71 11.91
N ASP A 71 16.76 18.45 12.85
CA ASP A 71 18.13 18.18 13.32
C ASP A 71 18.10 17.31 14.57
N VAL A 72 17.39 16.19 14.45
CA VAL A 72 17.57 15.04 15.35
C VAL A 72 18.04 13.92 14.45
N SER A 73 19.35 13.74 14.38
CA SER A 73 19.97 12.57 13.77
C SER A 73 19.59 11.33 14.60
N ILE A 74 18.48 10.68 14.24
CA ILE A 74 18.18 9.32 14.69
C ILE A 74 19.10 8.41 13.88
N ASP A 75 20.05 7.76 14.56
CA ASP A 75 20.95 6.80 13.90
C ASP A 75 20.13 5.74 13.16
N GLY A 76 20.14 5.82 11.83
CA GLY A 76 19.49 4.87 10.95
C GLY A 76 20.34 3.62 10.81
N GLY A 77 19.92 2.52 11.44
CA GLY A 77 20.52 1.20 11.25
C GLY A 77 19.69 0.30 10.34
N ARG A 78 20.32 -0.39 9.39
CA ARG A 78 19.69 -1.53 8.70
C ARG A 78 19.99 -2.80 9.48
N ARG A 79 19.00 -3.36 10.16
CA ARG A 79 19.06 -4.74 10.65
C ARG A 79 18.57 -5.66 9.53
N GLN A 80 19.42 -6.55 9.04
CA GLN A 80 18.93 -7.71 8.27
C GLN A 80 18.14 -8.58 9.25
N ALA A 81 16.81 -8.47 9.21
CA ALA A 81 15.93 -9.47 9.79
C ALA A 81 15.75 -10.56 8.73
N GLN A 82 16.12 -11.80 9.04
CA GLN A 82 15.61 -12.95 8.30
C GLN A 82 14.12 -13.06 8.65
N VAL A 83 13.29 -12.33 7.90
CA VAL A 83 11.84 -12.50 7.98
C VAL A 83 11.53 -13.76 7.17
N LEU A 84 10.99 -14.79 7.82
CA LEU A 84 10.35 -15.89 7.12
C LEU A 84 9.18 -15.28 6.32
N ALA A 85 9.42 -14.99 5.05
CA ALA A 85 8.40 -14.47 4.17
C ALA A 85 7.35 -15.56 3.97
N ARG A 86 6.11 -15.30 4.38
CA ARG A 86 5.00 -16.24 4.16
C ARG A 86 4.79 -16.41 2.66
N ILE A 87 5.16 -17.57 2.14
CA ILE A 87 4.88 -17.98 0.76
C ILE A 87 3.34 -18.01 0.60
N ASN A 88 2.81 -17.48 -0.50
CA ASN A 88 1.37 -17.40 -0.85
C ASN A 88 0.52 -16.25 -0.25
N GLN A 89 1.11 -15.27 0.44
CA GLN A 89 0.35 -14.09 0.93
C GLN A 89 -0.37 -13.32 -0.22
N GLY A 90 0.23 -13.31 -1.42
CA GLY A 90 -0.39 -12.73 -2.62
C GLY A 90 -1.61 -13.51 -3.15
N GLN A 91 -1.59 -14.85 -3.08
CA GLN A 91 -2.72 -15.68 -3.53
C GLN A 91 -3.91 -15.57 -2.56
N PHE A 92 -3.64 -15.56 -1.25
CA PHE A 92 -4.66 -15.35 -0.22
C PHE A 92 -5.35 -13.99 -0.36
N ARG A 93 -4.57 -12.91 -0.50
CA ARG A 93 -5.10 -11.58 -0.79
C ARG A 93 -5.96 -11.56 -2.06
N THR A 94 -5.48 -12.18 -3.13
CA THR A 94 -6.21 -12.24 -4.39
C THR A 94 -7.54 -12.99 -4.23
N GLY A 95 -7.55 -14.09 -3.46
CA GLY A 95 -8.77 -14.82 -3.11
C GLY A 95 -9.79 -13.97 -2.37
N LEU A 96 -9.33 -13.24 -1.35
CA LEU A 96 -10.19 -12.32 -0.59
C LEU A 96 -10.74 -11.17 -1.44
N LEU A 97 -9.93 -10.58 -2.32
CA LEU A 97 -10.39 -9.54 -3.24
C LEU A 97 -11.44 -10.06 -4.22
N ARG A 98 -11.34 -11.33 -4.65
CA ARG A 98 -12.38 -11.96 -5.47
C ARG A 98 -13.66 -12.23 -4.68
N ALA A 99 -13.55 -12.63 -3.41
CA ALA A 99 -14.70 -12.96 -2.57
C ALA A 99 -15.47 -11.72 -2.10
N TYR A 100 -14.75 -10.66 -1.73
CA TYR A 100 -15.32 -9.50 -1.03
C TYR A 100 -15.23 -8.19 -1.81
N GLY A 101 -14.52 -8.18 -2.95
CA GLY A 101 -14.28 -6.98 -3.72
C GLY A 101 -13.39 -5.96 -3.00
N LEU A 102 -13.40 -4.72 -3.51
CA LEU A 102 -12.67 -3.60 -2.91
C LEU A 102 -13.47 -2.99 -1.75
N SER A 103 -13.62 -3.77 -0.68
CA SER A 103 -14.37 -3.39 0.50
C SER A 103 -13.65 -3.82 1.77
N CYS A 104 -13.45 -2.88 2.68
CA CYS A 104 -13.10 -3.19 4.07
C CYS A 104 -14.32 -3.82 4.76
N ALA A 105 -14.10 -4.85 5.56
CA ALA A 105 -15.16 -5.52 6.31
C ALA A 105 -15.88 -4.56 7.26
N VAL A 106 -15.17 -3.59 7.84
CA VAL A 106 -15.69 -2.67 8.85
C VAL A 106 -16.21 -1.37 8.23
N THR A 107 -15.48 -0.78 7.28
CA THR A 107 -15.80 0.56 6.74
C THR A 107 -16.45 0.54 5.35
N GLY A 108 -16.64 -0.63 4.75
CA GLY A 108 -17.22 -0.75 3.41
C GLY A 108 -16.22 -0.39 2.31
N ARG A 109 -16.73 0.17 1.20
CA ARG A 109 -15.96 0.42 -0.04
C ARG A 109 -14.65 1.15 0.23
N CYS A 110 -13.54 0.58 -0.23
CA CYS A 110 -12.19 1.05 0.11
C CYS A 110 -11.24 0.80 -1.07
N PRO A 111 -10.33 1.73 -1.41
CA PRO A 111 -9.35 1.51 -2.48
C PRO A 111 -8.39 0.35 -2.13
N ALA A 112 -7.87 -0.33 -3.16
CA ALA A 112 -7.06 -1.54 -2.98
C ALA A 112 -5.80 -1.27 -2.14
N GLU A 113 -5.22 -0.08 -2.28
CA GLU A 113 -4.00 0.39 -1.63
C GLU A 113 -4.17 0.53 -0.11
N ALA A 114 -5.40 0.78 0.34
CA ALA A 114 -5.72 0.91 1.76
C ALA A 114 -6.07 -0.44 2.40
N LEU A 115 -6.37 -1.47 1.60
CA LEU A 115 -6.80 -2.78 2.05
C LEU A 115 -5.62 -3.70 2.33
N GLU A 116 -5.72 -4.47 3.40
CA GLU A 116 -4.81 -5.55 3.80
C GLU A 116 -5.60 -6.85 3.98
N ALA A 117 -4.93 -7.98 3.71
CA ALA A 117 -5.49 -9.30 3.94
C ALA A 117 -5.19 -9.73 5.38
N ALA A 118 -6.19 -9.63 6.25
CA ALA A 118 -6.12 -10.02 7.65
C ALA A 118 -6.50 -11.49 7.80
N HIS A 119 -5.74 -12.24 8.59
CA HIS A 119 -6.19 -13.57 9.03
C HIS A 119 -7.00 -13.40 10.31
N ILE A 120 -8.11 -14.11 10.42
CA ILE A 120 -8.88 -14.14 11.67
C ILE A 120 -8.10 -14.90 12.75
N LEU A 121 -7.51 -16.04 12.39
CA LEU A 121 -6.66 -16.83 13.29
C LEU A 121 -5.17 -16.65 12.95
N PRO A 122 -4.28 -16.48 13.94
CA PRO A 122 -2.84 -16.45 13.69
C PRO A 122 -2.36 -17.74 13.01
N TYR A 123 -1.51 -17.60 12.00
CA TYR A 123 -0.94 -18.67 11.16
C TYR A 123 -0.21 -19.80 11.91
N ALA A 124 0.04 -19.67 13.22
CA ALA A 124 0.87 -20.61 13.98
C ALA A 124 0.26 -22.02 14.17
N VAL A 125 -0.95 -22.29 13.66
CA VAL A 125 -1.67 -23.55 13.95
C VAL A 125 -2.12 -24.32 12.69
N HIS A 126 -2.24 -23.68 11.51
CA HIS A 126 -2.84 -24.34 10.33
C HIS A 126 -2.12 -24.00 9.01
N GLU A 127 -1.61 -25.04 8.34
CA GLU A 127 -0.91 -24.95 7.04
C GLU A 127 -1.86 -24.86 5.83
N SER A 128 -3.17 -24.64 6.04
CA SER A 128 -4.16 -24.48 4.96
C SER A 128 -4.82 -23.11 5.02
N HIS A 129 -4.78 -22.36 3.92
CA HIS A 129 -5.47 -21.08 3.80
C HIS A 129 -6.89 -21.28 3.24
N LYS A 130 -7.92 -21.22 4.09
CA LYS A 130 -9.29 -21.05 3.58
C LYS A 130 -9.59 -19.56 3.45
N VAL A 131 -10.19 -19.16 2.32
CA VAL A 131 -10.47 -17.73 2.03
C VAL A 131 -11.47 -17.14 3.03
N ASP A 132 -12.39 -17.94 3.56
CA ASP A 132 -13.37 -17.52 4.58
C ASP A 132 -12.76 -17.33 5.98
N GLU A 133 -11.51 -17.75 6.22
CA GLU A 133 -10.75 -17.47 7.45
C GLU A 133 -10.02 -16.12 7.39
N GLY A 134 -10.25 -15.33 6.34
CA GLY A 134 -9.67 -14.02 6.14
C GLY A 134 -10.69 -12.90 6.04
N LEU A 135 -10.21 -11.68 6.26
CA LEU A 135 -10.94 -10.45 6.06
C LEU A 135 -10.11 -9.47 5.25
N LEU A 136 -10.78 -8.61 4.46
CA LEU A 136 -10.14 -7.39 3.97
C LEU A 136 -10.39 -6.26 4.94
N LEU A 137 -9.32 -5.69 5.49
CA LEU A 137 -9.40 -4.59 6.45
C LEU A 137 -8.55 -3.41 5.98
N ARG A 138 -8.94 -2.19 6.37
CA ARG A 138 -8.06 -1.02 6.21
C ARG A 138 -6.83 -1.22 7.10
N ALA A 139 -5.64 -0.78 6.68
CA ALA A 139 -4.39 -1.05 7.40
C ALA A 139 -4.38 -0.65 8.90
N ASP A 140 -5.01 0.48 9.25
CA ASP A 140 -5.19 0.91 10.65
C ASP A 140 -6.15 0.01 11.43
N ILE A 141 -7.29 -0.35 10.83
CA ILE A 141 -8.29 -1.27 11.41
C ILE A 141 -7.70 -2.66 11.59
N HIS A 142 -6.91 -3.13 10.64
CA HIS A 142 -6.19 -4.40 10.73
C HIS A 142 -5.24 -4.40 11.93
N ARG A 143 -4.48 -3.32 12.14
CA ARG A 143 -3.60 -3.19 13.31
C ARG A 143 -4.36 -3.19 14.63
N LEU A 144 -5.51 -2.50 14.71
CA LEU A 144 -6.37 -2.54 15.90
C LEU A 144 -6.92 -3.94 16.15
N PHE A 145 -7.31 -4.65 15.08
CA PHE A 145 -7.79 -6.01 15.16
C PHE A 145 -6.70 -6.95 15.68
N ASP A 146 -5.49 -6.89 15.11
CA ASP A 146 -4.34 -7.70 15.51
C ASP A 146 -3.88 -7.42 16.95
N ALA A 147 -3.97 -6.15 17.38
CA ALA A 147 -3.64 -5.73 18.74
C ALA A 147 -4.73 -6.07 19.79
N GLY A 148 -5.89 -6.58 19.37
CA GLY A 148 -7.01 -6.91 20.27
C GLY A 148 -7.86 -5.72 20.70
N HIS A 149 -7.63 -4.51 20.15
CA HIS A 149 -8.44 -3.33 20.43
C HIS A 149 -9.74 -3.26 19.62
N LEU A 150 -9.87 -4.13 18.61
CA LEU A 150 -11.06 -4.32 17.80
C LEU A 150 -11.36 -5.81 17.67
N ALA A 151 -12.59 -6.20 17.98
CA ALA A 151 -13.09 -7.55 17.79
C ALA A 151 -14.34 -7.55 16.90
N ILE A 152 -14.69 -8.72 16.37
CA ILE A 152 -15.95 -8.92 15.65
C ILE A 152 -16.71 -10.00 16.43
N ASN A 153 -17.89 -9.63 16.91
CA ASN A 153 -18.76 -10.55 17.63
C ASN A 153 -19.22 -11.67 16.67
N PRO A 154 -18.95 -12.95 16.98
CA PRO A 154 -19.25 -14.05 16.06
C PRO A 154 -20.76 -14.33 15.91
N ASP A 155 -21.57 -13.94 16.88
CA ASP A 155 -23.01 -14.24 16.88
C ASP A 155 -23.81 -13.11 16.21
N THR A 156 -23.36 -11.87 16.37
CA THR A 156 -24.05 -10.70 15.80
C THR A 156 -23.36 -10.16 14.55
N PHE A 157 -22.09 -10.48 14.29
CA PHE A 157 -21.27 -9.84 13.26
C PHE A 157 -21.13 -8.32 13.43
N SER A 158 -21.28 -7.81 14.67
CA SER A 158 -20.98 -6.41 14.98
C SER A 158 -19.53 -6.23 15.39
N VAL A 159 -18.97 -5.08 15.05
CA VAL A 159 -17.66 -4.62 15.52
C VAL A 159 -17.77 -4.22 16.98
N GLU A 160 -16.83 -4.70 17.79
CA GLU A 160 -16.66 -4.30 19.18
C GLU A 160 -15.31 -3.62 19.32
N ILE A 161 -15.30 -2.49 20.01
CA ILE A 161 -14.14 -1.62 20.17
C ILE A 161 -13.82 -1.54 21.65
N ASP A 162 -12.55 -1.73 21.98
CA ASP A 162 -12.07 -1.66 23.35
C ASP A 162 -12.28 -0.26 23.94
N THR A 163 -12.66 -0.19 25.22
CA THR A 163 -12.97 1.07 25.91
C THR A 163 -11.77 2.01 26.05
N SER A 164 -10.55 1.50 25.96
CA SER A 164 -9.33 2.34 25.91
C SER A 164 -9.34 3.30 24.71
N LEU A 165 -10.08 2.99 23.65
CA LEU A 165 -10.22 3.85 22.48
C LEU A 165 -11.36 4.87 22.57
N ALA A 166 -12.03 5.02 23.72
CA ALA A 166 -13.14 5.96 23.89
C ALA A 166 -12.75 7.42 23.59
N GLN A 167 -11.48 7.80 23.80
CA GLN A 167 -10.95 9.13 23.47
C GLN A 167 -10.59 9.32 21.99
N HIS A 168 -10.82 8.32 21.14
CA HIS A 168 -10.58 8.36 19.70
C HIS A 168 -11.89 8.19 18.92
N PRO A 169 -12.68 9.27 18.74
CA PRO A 169 -14.06 9.18 18.21
C PRO A 169 -14.18 8.51 16.85
N LEU A 170 -13.18 8.67 15.98
CA LEU A 170 -13.17 8.06 14.64
C LEU A 170 -13.18 6.53 14.69
N TYR A 171 -12.51 5.93 15.67
CA TYR A 171 -12.49 4.48 15.84
C TYR A 171 -13.66 4.02 16.71
N PHE A 172 -13.98 4.75 17.77
CA PHE A 172 -15.08 4.40 18.66
C PHE A 172 -16.45 4.43 17.96
N ALA A 173 -16.63 5.30 16.97
CA ALA A 173 -17.83 5.34 16.12
C ALA A 173 -18.06 4.04 15.32
N LEU A 174 -17.05 3.18 15.17
CA LEU A 174 -17.18 1.88 14.52
C LEU A 174 -17.84 0.84 15.42
N HIS A 175 -17.91 1.08 16.73
CA HIS A 175 -18.53 0.17 17.69
C HIS A 175 -20.01 -0.08 17.33
N GLY A 176 -20.42 -1.34 17.34
CA GLY A 176 -21.77 -1.78 17.01
C GLY A 176 -22.08 -1.87 15.51
N GLN A 177 -21.21 -1.37 14.62
CA GLN A 177 -21.44 -1.48 13.17
C GLN A 177 -21.38 -2.93 12.70
N LYS A 178 -22.27 -3.32 11.78
CA LYS A 178 -22.23 -4.66 11.16
C LYS A 178 -21.14 -4.72 10.11
N ILE A 179 -20.37 -5.81 10.11
CA ILE A 179 -19.41 -6.02 9.03
C ILE A 179 -20.13 -6.34 7.71
N THR A 180 -19.48 -5.99 6.60
CA THR A 180 -20.02 -6.20 5.24
C THR A 180 -19.58 -7.51 4.61
N GLN A 181 -18.70 -8.27 5.26
CA GLN A 181 -18.15 -9.53 4.78
C GLN A 181 -18.72 -10.70 5.58
N THR A 182 -18.78 -11.88 4.96
CA THR A 182 -19.27 -13.12 5.58
C THR A 182 -18.11 -14.11 5.77
N PRO A 183 -17.26 -13.91 6.79
CA PRO A 183 -16.19 -14.86 7.12
C PRO A 183 -16.74 -16.08 7.86
N SER A 184 -15.87 -17.06 8.10
CA SER A 184 -16.15 -18.23 8.94
C SER A 184 -16.51 -17.82 10.37
N THR A 185 -17.72 -18.16 10.79
CA THR A 185 -18.19 -17.96 12.18
C THR A 185 -17.35 -18.75 13.17
N GLU A 186 -16.87 -19.94 12.78
CA GLU A 186 -15.99 -20.77 13.60
C GLU A 186 -14.67 -20.05 13.88
N ALA A 187 -14.04 -19.49 12.84
CA ALA A 187 -12.80 -18.74 12.97
C ALA A 187 -12.98 -17.50 13.84
N LEU A 188 -14.06 -16.73 13.62
CA LEU A 188 -14.37 -15.57 14.45
C LEU A 188 -14.56 -15.96 15.92
N ARG A 189 -15.31 -17.02 16.19
CA ARG A 189 -15.58 -17.49 17.55
C ARG A 189 -14.30 -17.99 18.24
N ALA A 190 -13.41 -18.65 17.51
CA ALA A 190 -12.12 -19.07 18.03
C ALA A 190 -11.24 -17.86 18.41
N ARG A 191 -11.14 -16.84 17.55
CA ARG A 191 -10.39 -15.61 17.86
C ARG A 191 -10.99 -14.84 19.04
N TYR A 192 -12.32 -14.72 19.06
CA TYR A 192 -13.04 -13.95 20.07
C TYR A 192 -12.82 -14.50 21.50
N LYS A 193 -12.68 -15.81 21.66
CA LYS A 193 -12.34 -16.43 22.96
C LYS A 193 -10.91 -16.19 23.43
N SER A 194 -10.02 -15.82 22.51
CA SER A 194 -8.61 -15.56 22.78
C SER A 194 -8.26 -14.06 22.84
N SER A 195 -9.24 -13.19 22.62
CA SER A 195 -9.10 -11.73 22.62
C SER A 195 -9.43 -11.14 23.99
#